data_AF-A0A1Y2LJL5-F1
#
_entry.id   AF-A0A1Y2LJL5-F1
#
_cell.length_a   1.000
_cell.length_b   1.000
_cell.length_c   1.000
_cell.angle_alpha   90.00
_cell.angle_beta   90.00
_cell.angle_gamma   90.00
#
_symmetry.space_group_name_H-M   'P 1'
#
loop_
_entity.id
_entity.type
_entity.pdbx_description
1 polymer ?
#
loop_
_entity_poly.entity_id
_entity_poly.type
_entity_poly.pdbx_seq_one_letter_code
_entity_poly.pdbx_strand_id
1 'polypeptide(L)'
;MHVYYSDGESESSENTYGEDGRVIQELSPILCNSTYACGGTVLVGKQFDQRQDNITEPVVIRWDAGKLTNRLTLPFYPRTAEKTKGAILQGLIDDMEPASFGFQGKEIVDDSYRKAMKLDASAFATNFCP
;
A
#
# COMPACT_ATOMS: atom_id res chain seq x y z
N MET A 1 -65.34 21.20 -21.83
CA MET A 1 -65.63 21.41 -20.39
C MET A 1 -64.36 21.96 -19.77
N HIS A 2 -64.32 23.28 -19.55
CA HIS A 2 -63.22 23.95 -18.86
C HIS A 2 -63.43 23.82 -17.35
N VAL A 3 -62.39 23.42 -16.63
CA VAL A 3 -62.14 23.81 -15.22
C VAL A 3 -60.62 23.94 -15.06
N TYR A 4 -60.19 25.01 -14.38
CA TYR A 4 -58.79 25.45 -14.20
C TYR A 4 -58.32 25.27 -12.73
N TYR A 5 -56.99 25.37 -12.54
CA TYR A 5 -56.18 25.67 -11.33
C TYR A 5 -55.93 24.51 -10.34
N SER A 6 -54.76 24.28 -9.71
CA SER A 6 -53.64 25.14 -9.28
C SER A 6 -52.31 24.38 -9.05
N ASP A 7 -51.22 25.15 -8.93
CA ASP A 7 -49.84 24.86 -8.51
C ASP A 7 -49.64 24.18 -7.14
N GLY A 8 -48.43 23.62 -6.95
CA GLY A 8 -47.82 23.18 -5.67
C GLY A 8 -47.85 21.67 -5.51
N GLU A 9 -46.78 20.94 -5.23
CA GLU A 9 -45.58 21.23 -4.44
C GLU A 9 -44.37 20.45 -4.98
N SER A 10 -43.19 21.02 -4.74
CA SER A 10 -41.89 20.42 -4.94
C SER A 10 -41.65 19.36 -3.88
N GLU A 11 -41.74 18.07 -4.24
CA GLU A 11 -41.33 16.99 -3.35
C GLU A 11 -39.81 16.88 -3.37
N SER A 12 -39.18 17.59 -2.44
CA SER A 12 -37.79 17.41 -2.03
C SER A 12 -37.63 16.03 -1.42
N SER A 13 -37.10 15.08 -2.20
CA SER A 13 -36.68 13.79 -1.68
C SER A 13 -35.44 13.96 -0.79
N GLU A 14 -35.66 13.98 0.52
CA GLU A 14 -34.62 13.87 1.55
C GLU A 14 -33.85 12.55 1.33
N ASN A 15 -32.64 12.66 0.78
CA ASN A 15 -31.70 11.55 0.71
C ASN A 15 -31.30 11.13 2.13
N THR A 16 -31.95 10.09 2.63
CA THR A 16 -31.58 9.44 3.89
C THR A 16 -30.38 8.54 3.61
N TYR A 17 -29.18 9.11 3.59
CA TYR A 17 -27.97 8.31 3.58
C TYR A 17 -27.84 7.65 4.96
N GLY A 18 -27.96 6.32 5.01
CA GLY A 18 -27.67 5.52 6.20
C GLY A 18 -26.22 5.71 6.68
N GLU A 19 -25.83 5.03 7.76
CA GLU A 19 -24.49 5.15 8.36
C GLU A 19 -23.33 5.11 7.33
N ASP A 20 -23.51 4.38 6.23
CA ASP A 20 -22.59 4.34 5.09
C ASP A 20 -22.31 5.70 4.43
N GLY A 21 -23.30 6.60 4.34
CA GLY A 21 -23.08 7.92 3.75
C GLY A 21 -22.31 8.88 4.65
N ARG A 22 -22.34 8.65 5.97
CA ARG A 22 -21.46 9.40 6.90
C ARG A 22 -20.02 9.00 6.70
N VAL A 23 -19.74 7.70 6.56
CA VAL A 23 -18.40 7.19 6.26
C VAL A 23 -17.88 7.78 4.95
N ILE A 24 -18.71 7.84 3.91
CA ILE A 24 -18.34 8.44 2.62
C ILE A 24 -18.07 9.95 2.74
N GLN A 25 -18.90 10.69 3.50
CA GLN A 25 -18.69 12.12 3.72
C GLN A 25 -17.41 12.44 4.48
N GLU A 26 -17.05 11.61 5.48
CA GLU A 26 -15.84 11.78 6.28
C GLU A 26 -14.57 11.39 5.51
N LEU A 27 -14.64 10.35 4.66
CA LEU A 27 -13.48 9.89 3.90
C LEU A 27 -13.26 10.68 2.60
N SER A 28 -14.31 11.27 2.02
CA SER A 28 -14.22 11.99 0.74
C SER A 28 -13.11 13.06 0.70
N PRO A 29 -12.96 13.95 1.71
CA PRO A 29 -11.88 14.95 1.73
C PRO A 29 -10.48 14.34 1.82
N ILE A 30 -10.36 13.17 2.45
CA ILE A 30 -9.09 12.46 2.66
C ILE A 30 -8.66 11.75 1.36
N LEU A 31 -9.62 11.18 0.64
CA LEU A 31 -9.38 10.46 -0.62
C LEU A 31 -9.03 11.39 -1.78
N CYS A 32 -9.44 12.66 -1.75
CA CYS A 32 -9.09 13.65 -2.79
C CYS A 32 -7.57 13.86 -2.95
N ASN A 33 -6.79 13.54 -1.91
CA ASN A 33 -5.33 13.68 -1.91
C ASN A 33 -4.61 12.32 -1.92
N SER A 34 -5.34 11.21 -2.06
CA SER A 34 -4.74 9.88 -2.09
C SER A 34 -4.12 9.60 -3.46
N THR A 35 -2.81 9.75 -3.57
CA THR A 35 -2.05 9.33 -4.75
C THR A 35 -1.91 7.80 -4.76
N TYR A 36 -2.80 7.12 -5.46
CA TYR A 36 -2.58 5.72 -5.84
C TYR A 36 -1.63 5.69 -7.04
N ALA A 37 -0.34 5.52 -6.78
CA ALA A 37 0.65 5.35 -7.84
C ALA A 37 0.94 3.86 -8.07
N CYS A 38 0.53 3.32 -9.22
CA CYS A 38 1.08 2.08 -9.76
C CYS A 38 2.41 2.40 -10.48
N GLY A 39 3.45 2.70 -9.70
CA GLY A 39 4.81 2.93 -10.19
C GLY A 39 5.36 4.34 -9.95
N GLY A 40 6.68 4.47 -10.00
CA GLY A 40 7.41 5.70 -9.75
C GLY A 40 8.84 5.45 -9.25
N THR A 41 9.61 6.52 -9.07
CA THR A 41 10.96 6.47 -8.50
C THR A 41 11.01 7.43 -7.32
N VAL A 42 11.39 6.94 -6.15
CA VAL A 42 11.65 7.79 -4.98
C VAL A 42 13.14 8.01 -4.85
N LEU A 43 13.54 9.27 -4.69
CA LEU A 43 14.95 9.61 -4.50
C LEU A 43 15.33 9.35 -3.04
N VAL A 44 16.43 8.63 -2.81
CA VAL A 44 16.97 8.45 -1.46
C VAL A 44 18.06 9.48 -1.23
N GLY A 45 17.78 10.42 -0.34
CA GLY A 45 18.69 11.49 0.02
C GLY A 45 19.76 10.99 0.98
N LYS A 46 21.00 11.42 0.76
CA LYS A 46 21.91 11.56 1.89
C LYS A 46 21.40 12.77 2.68
N GLN A 47 21.39 12.70 4.01
CA GLN A 47 21.17 13.89 4.84
C GLN A 47 21.85 15.10 4.19
N PHE A 48 21.19 16.27 4.17
CA PHE A 48 21.70 17.58 3.69
C PHE A 48 21.23 18.11 2.32
N ASP A 49 19.93 18.04 1.99
CA ASP A 49 19.30 19.18 1.29
C ASP A 49 17.78 19.19 1.53
N GLN A 50 17.34 20.02 2.47
CA GLN A 50 15.94 20.18 2.91
C GLN A 50 15.04 20.90 1.88
N ARG A 51 15.39 20.88 0.58
CA ARG A 51 14.71 21.69 -0.45
C ARG A 51 14.16 20.90 -1.64
N GLN A 52 14.18 19.57 -1.61
CA GLN A 52 13.53 18.76 -2.64
C GLN A 52 12.36 17.99 -2.05
N ASP A 53 11.16 18.33 -2.51
CA ASP A 53 9.97 17.51 -2.34
C ASP A 53 10.25 16.12 -2.97
N ASN A 54 9.81 15.04 -2.33
CA ASN A 54 9.95 13.64 -2.77
C ASN A 54 11.31 12.94 -2.51
N ILE A 55 12.08 13.40 -1.53
CA ILE A 55 13.24 12.66 -1.01
C ILE A 55 12.84 11.84 0.22
N THR A 56 13.13 10.54 0.21
CA THR A 56 12.93 9.66 1.36
C THR A 56 14.24 9.33 2.06
N GLU A 57 14.14 9.00 3.35
CA GLU A 57 15.22 8.34 4.08
C GLU A 57 15.47 6.93 3.51
N PRO A 58 16.66 6.33 3.70
CA PRO A 58 16.91 4.95 3.31
C PRO A 58 15.82 3.99 3.80
N VAL A 59 15.30 3.18 2.89
CA VAL A 59 14.22 2.23 3.17
C VAL A 59 14.80 1.03 3.90
N VAL A 60 14.25 0.72 5.06
CA VAL A 60 14.61 -0.43 5.88
C VAL A 60 13.51 -1.46 5.77
N ILE A 61 13.85 -2.64 5.26
CA ILE A 61 13.01 -3.83 5.28
C ILE A 61 13.48 -4.71 6.44
N ARG A 62 12.58 -5.02 7.37
CA ARG A 62 12.82 -5.93 8.49
C ARG A 62 11.88 -7.12 8.37
N TRP A 63 12.41 -8.32 8.58
CA TRP A 63 11.59 -9.52 8.69
C TRP A 63 12.15 -10.46 9.74
N ASP A 64 11.28 -11.21 10.41
CA ASP A 64 11.67 -12.24 11.37
C ASP A 64 11.59 -13.62 10.70
N ALA A 65 12.67 -14.40 10.81
CA ALA A 65 12.78 -15.77 10.33
C ALA A 65 13.13 -16.68 11.52
N GLY A 66 12.11 -17.36 12.06
CA GLY A 66 12.24 -18.17 13.28
C GLY A 66 12.61 -17.33 14.50
N LYS A 67 13.86 -17.43 14.96
CA LYS A 67 14.38 -16.66 16.12
C LYS A 67 15.30 -15.51 15.71
N LEU A 68 15.51 -15.31 14.41
CA LEU A 68 16.40 -14.30 13.88
C LEU A 68 15.60 -13.14 13.32
N THR A 69 16.01 -11.92 13.65
CA THR A 69 15.51 -10.70 13.01
C THR A 69 16.50 -10.29 11.94
N ASN A 70 16.04 -10.28 10.69
CA ASN A 70 16.79 -9.87 9.53
C ASN A 70 16.48 -8.42 9.17
N ARG A 71 17.45 -7.76 8.52
CA ARG A 71 17.34 -6.36 8.12
C ARG A 71 18.07 -6.11 6.81
N LEU A 72 17.39 -5.43 5.90
CA LEU A 72 17.91 -4.94 4.63
C LEU A 72 17.69 -3.43 4.56
N THR A 73 18.71 -2.67 4.17
CA THR A 73 18.58 -1.21 3.95
C THR A 73 18.86 -0.89 2.48
N LEU A 74 17.93 -0.17 1.87
CA LEU A 74 17.95 0.24 0.48
C LEU A 74 18.14 1.77 0.36
N PRO A 75 18.93 2.25 -0.62
CA PRO A 75 19.78 1.45 -1.50
C PRO A 75 20.97 0.85 -0.72
N PHE A 76 21.57 -0.22 -1.24
CA PHE A 76 22.80 -0.73 -0.67
C PHE A 76 23.90 0.32 -0.73
N TYR A 77 24.55 0.59 0.41
CA TYR A 77 25.66 1.53 0.44
C TYR A 77 26.87 0.97 -0.33
N PRO A 78 27.68 1.83 -1.00
CA PRO A 78 28.81 1.41 -1.83
C PRO A 78 29.86 0.56 -1.10
N ARG A 79 29.95 0.67 0.23
CA ARG A 79 30.89 -0.10 1.05
C ARG A 79 30.42 -1.52 1.38
N THR A 80 29.18 -1.87 1.06
CA THR A 80 28.68 -3.23 1.26
C THR A 80 29.27 -4.11 0.18
N ALA A 81 30.02 -5.16 0.54
CA ALA A 81 30.59 -6.08 -0.45
C ALA A 81 29.47 -6.78 -1.24
N GLU A 82 29.64 -6.97 -2.56
CA GLU A 82 28.65 -7.63 -3.43
C GLU A 82 28.24 -9.01 -2.91
N LYS A 83 29.21 -9.79 -2.40
CA LYS A 83 28.93 -11.08 -1.76
C LYS A 83 27.97 -10.96 -0.59
N THR A 84 28.11 -9.92 0.22
CA THR A 84 27.23 -9.64 1.37
C THR A 84 25.84 -9.21 0.89
N LYS A 85 25.76 -8.37 -0.14
CA LYS A 85 24.46 -7.98 -0.74
C LYS A 85 23.70 -9.20 -1.25
N GLY A 86 24.39 -10.04 -2.03
CA GLY A 86 23.83 -11.28 -2.59
C GLY A 86 23.37 -12.25 -1.50
N ALA A 87 24.16 -12.45 -0.45
CA ALA A 87 23.78 -13.32 0.66
C ALA A 87 22.54 -12.81 1.42
N ILE A 88 22.42 -11.50 1.68
CA ILE A 88 21.25 -10.92 2.36
C ILE A 88 20.01 -11.01 1.48
N LEU A 89 20.13 -10.72 0.17
CA LEU A 89 19.01 -10.85 -0.77
C LEU A 89 18.57 -12.30 -0.94
N GLN A 90 19.52 -13.25 -0.99
CA GLN A 90 19.20 -14.67 -1.08
C GLN A 90 18.49 -15.13 0.20
N GLY A 91 19.00 -14.76 1.38
CA GLY A 91 18.33 -15.07 2.65
C GLY A 91 16.91 -14.50 2.73
N LEU A 92 16.70 -13.27 2.23
CA LEU A 92 15.35 -12.70 2.10
C LEU A 92 14.45 -13.58 1.24
N ILE A 93 14.92 -14.03 0.07
CA ILE A 93 14.14 -14.89 -0.84
C ILE A 93 13.84 -16.24 -0.20
N ASP A 94 14.82 -16.83 0.49
CA ASP A 94 14.71 -18.15 1.13
C ASP A 94 13.70 -18.13 2.30
N ASP A 95 13.55 -16.98 2.98
CA ASP A 95 12.62 -16.78 4.10
C ASP A 95 11.20 -16.40 3.63
N MET A 96 10.97 -16.16 2.34
CA MET A 96 9.64 -15.86 1.80
C MET A 96 8.86 -17.13 1.47
N GLU A 97 7.53 -17.02 1.51
CA GLU A 97 6.61 -18.09 1.11
C GLU A 97 5.92 -17.74 -0.21
N PRO A 98 5.45 -18.73 -1.00
CA PRO A 98 4.60 -18.46 -2.17
C PRO A 98 3.38 -17.63 -1.80
N ALA A 99 3.11 -16.58 -2.56
CA ALA A 99 1.96 -15.73 -2.36
C ALA A 99 0.71 -16.41 -2.91
N SER A 100 -0.19 -16.77 -2.01
CA SER A 100 -1.55 -17.18 -2.35
C SER A 100 -2.43 -15.98 -2.71
N PHE A 101 -3.54 -16.24 -3.39
CA PHE A 101 -4.59 -15.26 -3.62
C PHE A 101 -5.97 -15.90 -3.42
N GLY A 102 -6.94 -15.06 -3.10
CA GLY A 102 -8.33 -15.47 -2.93
C GLY A 102 -8.99 -15.81 -4.27
N PHE A 103 -9.41 -17.06 -4.42
CA PHE A 103 -10.22 -17.52 -5.56
C PHE A 103 -11.40 -18.34 -5.03
N GLN A 104 -12.63 -17.86 -5.30
CA GLN A 104 -13.88 -18.49 -4.83
C GLN A 104 -13.89 -18.77 -3.31
N GLY A 105 -13.37 -17.83 -2.51
CA GLY A 105 -13.31 -17.96 -1.05
C GLY A 105 -12.22 -18.92 -0.53
N LYS A 106 -11.28 -19.33 -1.38
CA LYS A 106 -10.14 -20.17 -1.01
C LYS A 106 -8.83 -19.46 -1.30
N GLU A 107 -7.82 -19.71 -0.48
CA GLU A 107 -6.44 -19.32 -0.78
C GLU A 107 -5.84 -20.34 -1.74
N ILE A 108 -5.45 -19.89 -2.93
CA ILE A 108 -4.83 -20.72 -3.97
C ILE A 108 -3.44 -20.17 -4.29
N VAL A 109 -2.47 -21.07 -4.44
CA VAL A 109 -1.15 -20.78 -5.01
C VAL A 109 -1.17 -21.27 -6.46
N ASP A 110 -0.98 -20.35 -7.40
CA ASP A 110 -0.93 -20.65 -8.84
C ASP A 110 0.20 -19.86 -9.52
N ASP A 111 1.31 -20.55 -9.77
CA ASP A 111 2.50 -19.99 -10.40
C ASP A 111 2.29 -19.63 -11.88
N SER A 112 1.26 -20.17 -12.53
CA SER A 112 0.87 -19.79 -13.89
C SER A 112 0.16 -18.44 -13.93
N TYR A 113 -0.49 -18.07 -12.81
CA TYR A 113 -1.16 -16.80 -12.64
C TYR A 113 -0.23 -15.72 -12.06
N ARG A 114 0.54 -16.04 -11.01
CA ARG A 114 1.45 -15.07 -10.37
C ARG A 114 2.67 -15.74 -9.73
N LYS A 115 3.87 -15.32 -10.11
CA LYS A 115 5.15 -15.72 -9.49
C LYS A 115 5.55 -14.77 -8.38
N ALA A 116 4.68 -14.60 -7.39
CA ALA A 116 4.98 -13.73 -6.26
C ALA A 116 5.22 -14.50 -4.99
N MET A 117 6.10 -13.94 -4.19
CA MET A 117 6.41 -14.39 -2.86
C MET A 117 5.80 -13.40 -1.85
N LYS A 118 5.49 -13.86 -0.65
CA LYS A 118 4.97 -13.07 0.47
C LYS A 118 5.84 -13.27 1.71
N LEU A 119 5.80 -12.29 2.60
CA LEU A 119 6.25 -12.41 3.99
C LEU A 119 5.02 -12.36 4.89
N ASP A 120 5.10 -12.99 6.06
CA ASP A 120 4.07 -12.83 7.09
C ASP A 120 4.05 -11.37 7.57
N ALA A 121 2.86 -10.76 7.49
CA ALA A 121 2.63 -9.39 7.93
C ALA A 121 2.91 -9.19 9.44
N SER A 122 2.77 -10.24 10.26
CA SER A 122 3.09 -10.17 11.70
C SER A 122 4.60 -10.12 11.97
N ALA A 123 5.39 -10.64 11.03
CA ALA A 123 6.83 -10.76 11.11
C ALA A 123 7.57 -9.75 10.22
N PHE A 124 6.86 -8.86 9.52
CA PHE A 124 7.41 -7.93 8.54
C PHE A 124 7.20 -6.46 8.95
N ALA A 125 8.19 -5.60 8.70
CA ALA A 125 8.04 -4.16 8.86
C ALA A 125 8.90 -3.37 7.86
N THR A 126 8.43 -2.17 7.51
CA THR A 126 9.18 -1.18 6.73
C THR A 126 9.04 0.21 7.33
N ASN A 127 10.08 1.05 7.23
CA ASN A 127 10.01 2.47 7.59
C ASN A 127 9.49 3.36 6.45
N PHE A 128 9.17 2.78 5.30
CA PHE A 128 8.69 3.50 4.12
C PHE A 128 7.17 3.67 4.17
N CYS A 129 6.71 4.91 4.25
CA CYS A 129 5.32 5.30 4.07
C CYS A 129 5.21 6.07 2.74
N PRO A 130 4.61 5.47 1.69
CA PRO A 130 4.49 6.09 0.38
C PRO A 130 3.57 7.32 0.38
#